data_AF-A0AAU7YFB7-F1
#
_entry.id   AF-A0AAU7YFB7-F1
#
_cell.length_a   1.000
_cell.length_b   1.000
_cell.length_c   1.000
_cell.angle_alpha   90.00
_cell.angle_beta   90.00
_cell.angle_gamma   90.00
#
_symmetry.space_group_name_H-M   'P 1'
#
loop_
_entity.id
_entity.type
_entity.pdbx_description
1 polymer ?
#
loop_
_entity_poly.entity_id
_entity_poly.type
_entity_poly.pdbx_seq_one_letter_code
_entity_poly.pdbx_strand_id
1 'polypeptide(L)'
;FSIIAILQSIPLVSEMAVGMRVDTEEWAELYAYLTTIGEEGVAHQILEGDYSGYDQRQTSQMIGVAGYIILTIARHIGFDEKTLVKMNAWFNDLANPLISYAGVLLTFFGFNLSGHLATVVVNSLVNSMLFRMAYFDYYIKAGYHPSRRP
;
A
#
# COMPACT_ATOMS: atom_id res chain seq x y z
N PHE A 1 3.95 -20.59 1.20
CA PHE A 1 2.87 -19.59 1.15
C PHE A 1 3.47 -18.22 0.93
N SER A 2 3.11 -17.52 -0.15
CA SER A 2 3.56 -16.15 -0.41
C SER A 2 2.44 -15.19 0.00
N ILE A 3 2.70 -14.30 0.96
CA ILE A 3 1.75 -13.28 1.39
C ILE A 3 1.36 -12.38 0.21
N ILE A 4 2.33 -12.07 -0.65
CA ILE A 4 2.12 -11.26 -1.85
C ILE A 4 1.07 -11.89 -2.77
N ALA A 5 1.18 -13.20 -3.03
CA ALA A 5 0.24 -13.91 -3.89
C ALA A 5 -1.18 -13.92 -3.29
N ILE A 6 -1.29 -14.06 -1.96
CA ILE A 6 -2.58 -14.00 -1.26
C ILE A 6 -3.20 -12.61 -1.44
N LEU A 7 -2.44 -11.54 -1.20
CA LEU A 7 -2.95 -10.17 -1.35
C LEU A 7 -3.41 -9.87 -2.78
N GLN A 8 -2.68 -10.38 -3.77
CA GLN A 8 -3.05 -10.24 -5.19
C GLN A 8 -4.29 -11.06 -5.58
N SER A 9 -4.57 -12.18 -4.88
CA SER A 9 -5.76 -12.99 -5.16
C SER A 9 -7.05 -12.45 -4.53
N ILE A 10 -6.98 -11.37 -3.73
CA ILE A 10 -8.14 -10.76 -3.07
C ILE A 10 -8.21 -9.23 -3.29
N PRO A 11 -8.19 -8.75 -4.55
CA PRO A 11 -7.97 -7.34 -4.89
C PRO A 11 -8.96 -6.36 -4.24
N LEU A 12 -10.23 -6.75 -4.08
CA LEU A 12 -11.27 -5.92 -3.44
C LEU A 12 -11.05 -5.77 -1.92
N VAL A 13 -10.39 -6.73 -1.28
CA VAL A 13 -10.11 -6.70 0.17
C VAL A 13 -8.74 -6.10 0.46
N SER A 14 -7.74 -6.44 -0.35
CA SER A 14 -6.38 -5.94 -0.20
C SER A 14 -6.18 -4.52 -0.75
N GLU A 15 -7.14 -4.02 -1.53
CA GLU A 15 -7.06 -2.77 -2.28
C GLU A 15 -5.90 -2.76 -3.31
N MET A 16 -5.51 -3.95 -3.77
CA MET A 16 -4.44 -4.13 -4.75
C MET A 16 -5.01 -4.68 -6.05
N ALA A 17 -5.18 -3.83 -7.07
CA ALA A 17 -5.59 -4.27 -8.41
C ALA A 17 -4.47 -4.97 -9.20
N VAL A 18 -3.37 -5.34 -8.54
CA VAL A 18 -2.16 -5.84 -9.18
C VAL A 18 -2.36 -7.29 -9.53
N GLY A 19 -2.28 -7.60 -10.83
CA GLY A 19 -2.58 -8.93 -11.34
C GLY A 19 -4.05 -9.11 -11.73
N MET A 20 -4.91 -8.10 -11.51
CA MET A 20 -6.28 -8.09 -11.99
C MET A 20 -6.30 -8.07 -13.52
N ARG A 21 -7.24 -8.82 -14.09
CA ARG A 21 -7.47 -8.88 -15.53
C ARG A 21 -8.61 -7.96 -15.94
N VAL A 22 -8.29 -6.99 -16.79
CA VAL A 22 -9.29 -6.03 -17.31
C VAL A 22 -10.21 -6.64 -18.38
N ASP A 23 -9.87 -7.82 -18.89
CA ASP A 23 -10.60 -8.54 -19.94
C ASP A 23 -11.53 -9.65 -19.39
N THR A 24 -11.67 -9.73 -18.07
CA THR A 24 -12.52 -10.72 -17.39
C THR A 24 -13.59 -10.05 -16.53
N GLU A 25 -14.44 -10.86 -15.89
CA GLU A 25 -15.48 -10.38 -14.96
C GLU A 25 -14.91 -9.63 -13.74
N GLU A 26 -13.62 -9.82 -13.41
CA GLU A 26 -12.94 -9.10 -12.34
C GLU A 26 -13.05 -7.57 -12.49
N TRP A 27 -13.04 -7.07 -13.73
CA TRP A 27 -13.21 -5.64 -14.00
C TRP A 27 -14.63 -5.16 -13.73
N ALA A 28 -15.63 -5.97 -14.06
CA ALA A 28 -17.04 -5.67 -13.78
C ALA A 28 -17.33 -5.72 -12.28
N GLU A 29 -16.72 -6.68 -11.56
CA GLU A 29 -16.78 -6.77 -10.10
C GLU A 29 -16.18 -5.53 -9.43
N LEU A 30 -15.02 -5.06 -9.90
CA LEU A 30 -14.40 -3.83 -9.40
C LEU A 30 -15.32 -2.62 -9.63
N TYR A 31 -15.89 -2.49 -10.83
CA TYR A 31 -16.83 -1.41 -11.13
C TYR A 31 -18.06 -1.44 -10.22
N ALA A 32 -18.66 -2.63 -10.04
CA ALA A 32 -19.79 -2.81 -9.13
C ALA A 32 -19.40 -2.44 -7.70
N TYR A 33 -18.25 -2.93 -7.21
CA TYR A 33 -17.74 -2.60 -5.88
C TYR A 33 -17.58 -1.08 -5.68
N LEU A 34 -16.92 -0.39 -6.61
CA LEU A 34 -16.70 1.07 -6.52
C LEU A 34 -18.00 1.89 -6.61
N THR A 35 -19.02 1.36 -7.29
CA THR A 35 -20.32 2.03 -7.46
C THR A 35 -21.34 1.69 -6.37
N THR A 36 -21.05 0.73 -5.49
CA THR A 36 -21.92 0.41 -4.34
C THR A 36 -21.77 1.38 -3.16
N ILE A 37 -20.73 2.21 -3.15
CA ILE A 37 -20.39 3.09 -2.03
C ILE A 37 -21.02 4.47 -2.26
N GLY A 38 -22.15 4.74 -1.58
CA GLY A 38 -22.88 6.02 -1.65
C GLY A 38 -24.31 5.92 -1.11
N GLU A 39 -24.94 7.06 -0.80
CA GLU A 39 -26.38 7.11 -0.51
C GLU A 39 -27.19 6.98 -1.82
N GLU A 40 -28.38 6.38 -1.77
CA GLU A 40 -29.30 6.34 -2.92
C GLU A 40 -29.51 7.77 -3.48
N GLY A 41 -29.17 7.97 -4.75
CA GLY A 41 -29.27 9.27 -5.42
C GLY A 41 -27.99 10.11 -5.41
N VAL A 42 -26.95 9.72 -4.67
CA VAL A 42 -25.60 10.31 -4.75
C VAL A 42 -24.71 9.37 -5.57
N ALA A 43 -24.98 9.33 -6.88
CA ALA A 43 -24.20 8.51 -7.79
C ALA A 43 -22.77 9.07 -7.94
N HIS A 44 -21.76 8.19 -7.85
CA HIS A 44 -20.40 8.40 -8.36
C HIS A 44 -19.49 9.42 -7.65
N GLN A 45 -19.31 9.34 -6.33
CA GLN A 45 -18.17 10.02 -5.67
C GLN A 45 -16.88 9.22 -5.83
N ILE A 46 -16.45 9.02 -7.07
CA ILE A 46 -15.19 8.34 -7.39
C ILE A 46 -14.13 9.42 -7.58
N LEU A 47 -13.08 9.35 -6.75
CA LEU A 47 -11.88 10.17 -6.90
C LEU A 47 -10.84 9.39 -7.71
N GLU A 48 -10.47 9.93 -8.86
CA GLU A 48 -9.35 9.44 -9.67
C GLU A 48 -8.23 10.47 -9.74
N GLY A 49 -7.00 10.00 -9.87
CA GLY A 49 -5.83 10.86 -9.96
C GLY A 49 -4.57 10.04 -10.16
N ASP A 50 -3.51 10.71 -10.63
CA ASP A 50 -2.20 10.11 -10.84
C ASP A 50 -1.12 10.91 -10.08
N TYR A 51 -0.11 10.21 -9.59
CA TYR A 51 0.96 10.80 -8.79
C TYR A 51 2.19 11.12 -9.65
N SER A 52 2.57 12.39 -9.68
CA SER A 52 3.88 12.77 -10.24
C SER A 52 5.03 12.32 -9.33
N GLY A 53 5.93 11.49 -9.86
CA GLY A 53 7.16 11.08 -9.17
C GLY A 53 6.92 10.25 -7.91
N TYR A 54 5.93 9.35 -7.93
CA TYR A 54 5.49 8.58 -6.76
C TYR A 54 6.65 7.89 -6.02
N ASP A 55 7.42 7.07 -6.73
CA ASP A 55 8.53 6.28 -6.15
C ASP A 55 9.63 7.17 -5.54
N GLN A 56 9.90 8.32 -6.16
CA GLN A 56 10.93 9.27 -5.73
C GLN A 56 10.51 10.09 -4.52
N ARG A 57 9.20 10.15 -4.22
CA ARG A 57 8.62 10.91 -3.10
C ARG A 57 8.18 10.01 -1.95
N GLN A 58 8.29 8.69 -2.10
CA GLN A 58 7.99 7.73 -1.04
C GLN A 58 8.98 7.86 0.10
N THR A 59 8.49 8.12 1.32
CA THR A 59 9.34 8.23 2.50
C THR A 59 9.69 6.85 3.06
N SER A 60 10.87 6.71 3.66
CA SER A 60 11.30 5.48 4.35
C SER A 60 10.33 5.06 5.45
N GLN A 61 9.64 6.03 6.08
CA GLN A 61 8.63 5.78 7.11
C GLN A 61 7.43 5.03 6.52
N MET A 62 6.90 5.46 5.38
CA MET A 62 5.76 4.81 4.75
C MET A 62 6.11 3.39 4.27
N ILE A 63 7.30 3.19 3.71
CA ILE A 63 7.80 1.87 3.33
C ILE A 63 7.95 0.97 4.57
N GLY A 64 8.49 1.50 5.67
CA GLY A 64 8.62 0.79 6.93
C GLY A 64 7.26 0.37 7.53
N VAL A 65 6.26 1.24 7.47
CA VAL A 65 4.88 0.90 7.91
C VAL A 65 4.26 -0.18 7.01
N ALA A 66 4.47 -0.12 5.69
CA ALA A 66 4.03 -1.18 4.79
C ALA A 66 4.68 -2.54 5.14
N GLY A 67 5.99 -2.54 5.43
CA GLY A 67 6.71 -3.70 5.92
C GLY A 67 6.15 -4.24 7.25
N TYR A 68 5.82 -3.34 8.18
CA TYR A 68 5.19 -3.70 9.46
C TYR A 68 3.83 -4.37 9.29
N ILE A 69 2.99 -3.90 8.35
CA ILE A 69 1.70 -4.53 8.02
C ILE A 69 1.92 -5.97 7.52
N ILE A 70 2.85 -6.17 6.58
CA ILE A 70 3.18 -7.50 6.05
C ILE A 70 3.72 -8.42 7.15
N LEU A 71 4.62 -7.94 8.01
CA LEU A 71 5.13 -8.70 9.15
C LEU A 71 4.04 -9.07 10.16
N THR A 72 3.06 -8.18 10.36
CA THR A 72 1.92 -8.44 11.24
C THR A 72 1.04 -9.56 10.69
N ILE A 73 0.75 -9.53 9.38
CA ILE A 73 0.03 -10.62 8.69
C ILE A 73 0.85 -11.92 8.79
N ALA A 74 2.14 -11.88 8.48
CA ALA A 74 3.05 -13.04 8.53
C ALA A 74 3.05 -13.71 9.91
N ARG A 75 3.14 -12.92 10.98
CA ARG A 75 3.08 -13.40 12.36
C ARG A 75 1.73 -14.04 12.65
N HIS A 76 0.64 -13.43 12.21
CA HIS A 76 -0.71 -13.95 12.44
C HIS A 76 -0.96 -15.30 11.76
N ILE A 77 -0.40 -15.51 10.56
CA ILE A 77 -0.50 -16.78 9.83
C ILE A 77 0.57 -17.82 10.25
N GLY A 78 1.34 -17.55 11.30
CA GLY A 78 2.22 -18.52 11.96
C GLY A 78 3.64 -18.63 11.39
N PHE A 79 4.17 -17.57 10.77
CA PHE A 79 5.59 -17.55 10.37
C PHE A 79 6.50 -17.59 11.59
N ASP A 80 7.60 -18.34 11.51
CA ASP A 80 8.56 -18.43 12.59
C ASP A 80 9.37 -17.14 12.77
N GLU A 81 9.85 -16.89 14.00
CA GLU A 81 10.58 -15.67 14.35
C GLU A 81 11.86 -15.46 13.50
N LYS A 82 12.56 -16.52 13.10
CA LYS A 82 13.75 -16.40 12.26
C LYS A 82 13.36 -15.88 10.87
N THR A 83 12.23 -16.32 10.33
CA THR A 83 11.70 -15.79 9.07
C THR A 83 11.22 -14.35 9.21
N LEU A 84 10.52 -14.01 10.31
CA LEU A 84 10.08 -12.63 10.58
C LEU A 84 11.27 -11.66 10.69
N VAL A 85 12.36 -12.06 11.35
CA VAL A 85 13.58 -11.24 11.44
C VAL A 85 14.19 -10.99 10.05
N LYS A 86 14.26 -12.01 9.19
CA LYS A 86 14.75 -11.86 7.81
C LYS A 86 13.87 -10.92 6.99
N MET A 87 12.55 -11.08 7.09
CA MET A 87 11.60 -10.20 6.41
C MET A 87 11.75 -8.75 6.89
N ASN A 88 11.91 -8.53 8.19
CA ASN A 88 12.11 -7.20 8.75
C ASN A 88 13.41 -6.54 8.27
N ALA A 89 14.52 -7.29 8.25
CA ALA A 89 15.77 -6.81 7.69
C ALA A 89 15.62 -6.42 6.22
N TRP A 90 14.95 -7.25 5.43
CA TRP A 90 14.72 -6.98 4.01
C TRP A 90 13.83 -5.74 3.77
N PHE A 91 12.78 -5.53 4.57
CA PHE A 91 12.00 -4.30 4.49
C PHE A 91 12.78 -3.07 4.95
N ASN A 92 13.74 -3.23 5.88
CA ASN A 92 14.62 -2.15 6.30
C ASN A 92 15.59 -1.73 5.19
N ASP A 93 16.17 -2.71 4.49
CA ASP A 93 17.01 -2.47 3.30
C ASP A 93 16.22 -1.78 2.19
N LEU A 94 14.95 -2.18 2.01
CA LEU A 94 14.07 -1.55 1.04
C LEU A 94 13.74 -0.10 1.39
N ALA A 95 13.49 0.17 2.67
CA ALA A 95 13.19 1.53 3.14
C ALA A 95 14.41 2.46 3.08
N ASN A 96 15.62 1.91 3.11
CA ASN A 96 16.88 2.65 3.16
C ASN A 96 17.88 2.08 2.14
N PRO A 97 17.59 2.19 0.83
CA PRO A 97 18.36 1.47 -0.16
C PRO A 97 19.80 1.98 -0.25
N LEU A 98 20.73 1.04 -0.32
CA LEU A 98 22.14 1.24 -0.62
C LEU A 98 22.41 0.93 -2.09
N ILE A 99 22.86 1.92 -2.86
CA ILE A 99 23.11 1.79 -4.30
C ILE A 99 24.59 2.00 -4.57
N SER A 100 25.16 1.14 -5.43
CA SER A 100 26.48 1.39 -6.02
C SER A 100 26.31 2.16 -7.33
N TYR A 101 26.79 3.39 -7.37
CA TYR A 101 26.75 4.24 -8.55
C TYR A 101 28.12 4.85 -8.81
N ALA A 102 28.69 4.58 -9.99
CA ALA A 102 29.99 5.08 -10.42
C ALA A 102 31.14 4.86 -9.39
N GLY A 103 31.14 3.71 -8.71
CA GLY A 103 32.15 3.35 -7.70
C GLY A 103 31.94 3.98 -6.32
N VAL A 104 30.83 4.71 -6.12
CA VAL A 104 30.44 5.29 -4.84
C VAL A 104 29.22 4.56 -4.30
N LEU A 105 29.19 4.33 -3.00
CA LEU A 105 28.01 3.82 -2.30
C LEU A 105 27.15 5.00 -1.82
N LEU A 106 25.89 5.00 -2.23
CA LEU A 106 24.90 6.01 -1.88
C LEU A 106 23.78 5.35 -1.08
N THR A 107 23.52 5.86 0.12
CA THR A 107 22.32 5.48 0.90
C THR A 107 21.26 6.55 0.70
N PHE A 108 20.07 6.14 0.26
CA PHE A 108 18.93 7.05 0.15
C PHE A 108 17.99 6.87 1.34
N PHE A 109 17.48 8.00 1.84
CA PHE A 109 16.41 8.04 2.83
C PHE A 109 15.18 8.65 2.14
N GLY A 110 14.17 7.83 1.86
CA GLY A 110 12.96 8.25 1.17
C GLY A 110 13.06 8.18 -0.36
N PHE A 111 13.30 6.99 -0.88
CA PHE A 111 13.30 6.70 -2.31
C PHE A 111 12.99 5.21 -2.50
N ASN A 112 11.82 4.87 -3.04
CA ASN A 112 11.52 3.47 -3.32
C ASN A 112 12.18 3.07 -4.64
N LEU A 113 13.11 2.11 -4.63
CA LEU A 113 13.72 1.61 -5.86
C LEU A 113 12.74 0.71 -6.61
N SER A 114 12.04 1.27 -7.59
CA SER A 114 11.15 0.51 -8.46
C SER A 114 11.93 -0.54 -9.26
N GLY A 115 11.54 -1.81 -9.16
CA GLY A 115 12.17 -2.88 -9.94
C GLY A 115 12.17 -4.26 -9.28
N HIS A 116 11.73 -4.39 -8.03
CA HIS A 116 11.55 -5.68 -7.36
C HIS A 116 10.06 -6.04 -7.26
N LEU A 117 9.73 -7.33 -7.22
CA LEU A 117 8.33 -7.82 -7.22
C LEU A 117 7.48 -7.25 -6.07
N ALA A 118 8.11 -6.87 -4.96
CA ALA A 118 7.40 -6.29 -3.83
C ALA A 118 7.22 -4.77 -3.90
N THR A 119 7.83 -4.07 -4.87
CA THR A 119 7.63 -2.62 -5.07
C THR A 119 6.14 -2.37 -5.22
N VAL A 120 5.47 -3.22 -6.00
CA VAL A 120 4.06 -3.06 -6.31
C VAL A 120 3.17 -3.24 -5.08
N VAL A 121 3.48 -4.21 -4.21
CA VAL A 121 2.74 -4.43 -2.96
C VAL A 121 2.95 -3.27 -1.98
N VAL A 122 4.20 -2.81 -1.83
CA VAL A 122 4.53 -1.66 -0.98
C VAL A 122 3.83 -0.41 -1.50
N ASN A 123 3.87 -0.16 -2.81
CA ASN A 123 3.22 0.99 -3.42
C ASN A 123 1.71 0.99 -3.20
N SER A 124 1.04 -0.16 -3.37
CA SER A 124 -0.40 -0.27 -3.11
C SER A 124 -0.75 -0.04 -1.64
N LEU A 125 0.00 -0.63 -0.70
CA LEU A 125 -0.21 -0.39 0.73
C LEU A 125 -0.02 1.08 1.09
N VAL A 126 1.03 1.71 0.58
CA VAL A 126 1.28 3.13 0.84
C VAL A 126 0.18 4.00 0.24
N ASN A 127 -0.30 3.67 -0.97
CA ASN A 127 -1.40 4.42 -1.58
C ASN A 127 -2.67 4.35 -0.72
N SER A 128 -3.06 3.14 -0.30
CA SER A 128 -4.18 2.92 0.61
C SER A 128 -4.04 3.68 1.94
N MET A 129 -2.82 3.79 2.47
CA MET A 129 -2.56 4.57 3.68
C MET A 129 -2.64 6.09 3.43
N LEU A 130 -2.09 6.58 2.32
CA LEU A 130 -2.12 8.01 1.98
C LEU A 130 -3.55 8.53 1.84
N PHE A 131 -4.44 7.79 1.16
CA PHE A 131 -5.85 8.16 1.05
C PHE A 131 -6.54 8.22 2.41
N ARG A 132 -6.31 7.24 3.29
CA ARG A 132 -6.85 7.25 4.66
C ARG A 132 -6.32 8.42 5.46
N MET A 133 -5.02 8.69 5.40
CA MET A 133 -4.40 9.81 6.11
C MET A 133 -4.97 11.14 5.64
N ALA A 134 -5.11 11.35 4.33
CA ALA A 134 -5.70 12.55 3.76
C ALA A 134 -7.17 12.71 4.17
N TYR A 135 -7.96 11.64 4.12
CA TYR A 135 -9.35 11.64 4.57
C TYR A 135 -9.45 12.02 6.05
N PHE A 136 -8.72 11.35 6.94
CA PHE A 136 -8.77 11.67 8.37
C PHE A 136 -8.27 13.08 8.69
N ASP A 137 -7.19 13.54 8.04
CA ASP A 137 -6.68 14.90 8.21
C ASP A 137 -7.72 15.95 7.81
N TYR A 138 -8.41 15.74 6.67
CA TYR A 138 -9.48 16.63 6.21
C TYR A 138 -10.64 16.70 7.23
N TYR A 139 -11.14 15.55 7.69
CA TYR A 139 -12.26 15.51 8.64
C TYR A 139 -11.90 16.09 10.01
N ILE A 140 -10.69 15.83 10.51
CA ILE A 140 -10.20 16.42 11.75
C ILE A 140 -10.16 17.94 11.63
N LYS A 141 -9.66 18.47 10.51
CA LYS A 141 -9.64 19.93 10.23
C LYS A 141 -11.05 20.51 10.09
N ALA A 142 -12.01 19.75 9.58
CA ALA A 142 -13.41 20.12 9.51
C ALA A 142 -14.14 20.05 10.87
N GLY A 143 -13.45 19.66 11.96
CA GLY A 143 -14.01 19.59 13.31
C GLY A 143 -14.62 18.25 13.70
N TYR A 144 -14.52 17.23 12.85
CA TYR A 144 -14.93 15.86 13.18
C TYR A 144 -13.80 15.15 13.93
N HIS A 145 -14.02 14.84 15.20
CA HIS A 145 -13.07 14.06 15.98
C HIS A 145 -13.47 12.56 15.98
N PRO A 146 -12.60 11.61 15.61
CA PRO A 146 -12.94 10.19 15.52
C PRO A 146 -13.49 9.57 16.82
N SER A 147 -13.16 10.17 17.97
CA SER A 147 -13.66 9.75 19.30
C SER A 147 -15.06 10.29 19.62
N ARG A 148 -15.62 11.17 18.79
CA ARG A 148 -16.99 11.67 18.87
C ARG A 148 -17.79 11.00 17.76
N ARG A 149 -18.16 9.73 17.98
CA ARG A 149 -19.26 9.16 17.20
C ARG A 149 -20.56 9.88 17.61
N PRO A 150 -21.53 10.06 16.70
CA PRO A 150 -22.90 10.36 17.12
C PRO A 150 -23.42 9.26 18.07
#